data_AF-A0A6L5F015-F1
#
_entry.id   AF-A0A6L5F015-F1
#
_cell.length_a   1.000
_cell.length_b   1.000
_cell.length_c   1.000
_cell.angle_alpha   90.00
_cell.angle_beta   90.00
_cell.angle_gamma   90.00
#
_symmetry.space_group_name_H-M   'P 1'
#
loop_
_entity.id
_entity.type
_entity.pdbx_description
1 polymer ?
#
loop_
_entity_poly.entity_id
_entity_poly.type
_entity_poly.pdbx_seq_one_letter_code
_entity_poly.pdbx_strand_id
1 'polypeptide(L)'
;MHVADNHDLIRVQGARENNLKDVSVELPKRRLTVFTGVSGSGKSSLVFSTIAAESQRLINETYSAFLQGFMPTLARPEVDVLEGLTTAIIVDQERMGANARSTVGTVTDANAMLRVLFSRLGSPHIGPPIAFSFNVPARKASGVMTSATGEKKIVRDVVYHGGMCPNCEGRGTVSDIDLSQVFDETKSLTEGAIMVPGYTADGWMVRTFTESGFVDPGKPIRDYTAQERHDFLYKEPTKIKAKGINVTYEGLIPK
;
A
#
# COMPACT_ATOMS: atom_id res chain seq x y z
N MET A 1 6.13 -15.95 49.68
CA MET A 1 6.39 -16.09 48.23
C MET A 1 5.19 -15.52 47.50
N HIS A 2 5.38 -14.67 46.50
CA HIS A 2 4.25 -14.11 45.74
C HIS A 2 3.75 -15.14 44.73
N VAL A 3 2.45 -15.13 44.38
CA VAL A 3 1.86 -16.11 43.43
C VAL A 3 2.61 -16.14 42.09
N ALA A 4 3.09 -14.99 41.64
CA ALA A 4 3.88 -14.86 40.42
C ALA A 4 5.21 -15.65 40.45
N ASP A 5 5.80 -15.86 41.62
CA ASP A 5 7.12 -16.51 41.77
C ASP A 5 7.03 -18.05 41.61
N ASN A 6 5.81 -18.59 41.47
CA ASN A 6 5.57 -19.98 41.11
C ASN A 6 5.63 -20.23 39.59
N HIS A 7 5.84 -19.18 38.79
CA HIS A 7 5.93 -19.28 37.33
C HIS A 7 7.38 -19.33 36.85
N ASP A 8 7.57 -19.93 35.67
CA ASP A 8 8.87 -20.02 35.01
C ASP A 8 9.51 -18.64 34.78
N LEU A 9 10.83 -18.66 34.62
CA LEU A 9 11.64 -17.48 34.32
C LEU A 9 11.91 -17.39 32.81
N ILE A 10 12.20 -16.20 32.32
CA ILE A 10 12.94 -16.02 31.06
C ILE A 10 14.41 -15.94 31.43
N ARG A 11 15.22 -16.86 30.92
CA ARG A 11 16.66 -16.93 31.20
C ARG A 11 17.44 -16.49 29.99
N VAL A 12 18.25 -15.44 30.16
CA VAL A 12 19.22 -14.96 29.18
C VAL A 12 20.60 -15.26 29.72
N GLN A 13 21.45 -15.98 28.98
CA GLN A 13 22.84 -16.21 29.35
C GLN A 13 23.78 -15.83 28.21
N GLY A 14 24.81 -15.06 28.53
CA GLY A 14 25.86 -14.66 27.60
C GLY A 14 25.36 -13.80 26.43
N ALA A 15 24.44 -12.86 26.66
CA ALA A 15 23.98 -11.96 25.60
C ALA A 15 25.09 -10.97 25.19
N ARG A 16 25.39 -10.93 23.88
CA ARG A 16 26.45 -10.12 23.26
C ARG A 16 25.97 -9.30 22.07
N GLU A 17 24.66 -9.27 21.85
CA GLU A 17 24.03 -8.47 20.79
C GLU A 17 24.40 -6.98 20.90
N ASN A 18 24.83 -6.38 19.78
CA ASN A 18 25.33 -5.00 19.71
C ASN A 18 26.46 -4.70 20.69
N ASN A 19 26.19 -3.93 21.76
CA ASN A 19 27.17 -3.48 22.73
C ASN A 19 27.05 -4.20 24.08
N LEU A 20 26.26 -5.28 24.16
CA LEU A 20 26.17 -6.11 25.34
C LEU A 20 27.50 -6.82 25.60
N LYS A 21 27.90 -6.90 26.87
CA LYS A 21 29.17 -7.49 27.30
C LYS A 21 28.91 -8.76 28.11
N ASP A 22 28.53 -9.82 27.41
CA ASP A 22 28.28 -11.15 27.99
C ASP A 22 27.26 -11.14 29.14
N VAL A 23 26.11 -10.51 28.88
CA VAL A 23 25.10 -10.23 29.90
C VAL A 23 24.25 -11.47 30.17
N SER A 24 24.16 -11.87 31.43
CA SER A 24 23.27 -12.94 31.90
C SER A 24 22.26 -12.39 32.90
N VAL A 25 20.97 -12.68 32.68
CA VAL A 25 19.88 -12.20 33.53
C VAL A 25 18.71 -13.18 33.54
N GLU A 26 18.02 -13.30 34.68
CA GLU A 26 16.76 -14.02 34.80
C GLU A 26 15.61 -13.03 35.03
N LEU A 27 14.54 -13.16 34.25
CA LEU A 27 13.37 -12.28 34.32
C LEU A 27 12.16 -13.08 34.79
N PRO A 28 11.52 -12.70 35.91
CA PRO A 28 10.33 -13.41 36.39
C PRO A 28 9.12 -13.14 35.49
N LYS A 29 8.42 -14.20 35.08
CA LYS A 29 7.14 -14.05 34.39
C LYS A 29 6.07 -13.52 35.33
N ARG A 30 5.04 -12.87 34.75
CA ARG A 30 3.88 -12.30 35.49
C ARG A 30 4.29 -11.27 36.56
N ARG A 31 5.43 -10.63 36.37
CA ARG A 31 5.90 -9.47 37.13
C ARG A 31 6.11 -8.31 36.17
N LEU A 32 5.97 -7.09 36.69
CA LEU A 32 6.43 -5.90 35.99
C LEU A 32 7.94 -5.79 36.18
N THR A 33 8.69 -6.06 35.11
CA THR A 33 10.15 -5.89 35.11
C THR A 33 10.49 -4.57 34.41
N VAL A 34 11.25 -3.73 35.10
CA VAL A 34 11.68 -2.41 34.59
C VAL A 34 13.18 -2.42 34.36
N PHE A 35 13.60 -2.17 33.12
CA PHE A 35 15.01 -2.00 32.77
C PHE A 35 15.40 -0.53 32.84
N THR A 36 16.32 -0.18 33.73
CA THR A 36 16.78 1.20 33.94
C THR A 36 18.26 1.33 33.62
N GLY A 37 18.72 2.56 33.38
CA GLY A 37 20.12 2.85 33.02
C GLY A 37 20.25 4.00 32.03
N VAL A 38 21.45 4.55 31.90
CA VAL A 38 21.77 5.69 31.00
C VAL A 38 21.57 5.35 29.52
N SER A 39 21.43 6.37 28.66
CA SER A 39 21.38 6.15 27.20
C SER A 39 22.62 5.38 26.72
N GLY A 40 22.45 4.45 25.78
CA GLY A 40 23.54 3.61 25.27
C GLY A 40 23.99 2.47 26.20
N SER A 41 23.37 2.28 27.38
CA SER A 41 23.77 1.21 28.32
C SER A 41 23.44 -0.23 27.88
N GLY A 42 22.86 -0.43 26.70
CA GLY A 42 22.48 -1.75 26.17
C GLY A 42 21.07 -2.25 26.53
N LYS A 43 20.23 -1.43 27.20
CA LYS A 43 18.83 -1.82 27.55
C LYS A 43 18.03 -2.27 26.33
N SER A 44 18.02 -1.46 25.28
CA SER A 44 17.28 -1.74 24.05
C SER A 44 17.84 -2.95 23.33
N SER A 45 19.17 -3.13 23.35
CA SER A 45 19.83 -4.30 22.77
C SER A 45 19.38 -5.57 23.49
N LEU A 46 19.35 -5.58 24.82
CA LEU A 46 18.89 -6.74 25.59
C LEU A 46 17.39 -7.05 25.38
N VAL A 47 16.53 -6.02 25.45
CA VAL A 47 15.08 -6.23 25.41
C VAL A 47 14.57 -6.47 23.98
N PHE A 48 14.90 -5.58 23.05
CA PHE A 48 14.34 -5.61 21.69
C PHE A 48 15.20 -6.46 20.75
N SER A 49 16.51 -6.21 20.71
CA SER A 49 17.41 -6.89 19.77
C SER A 49 17.76 -8.32 20.16
N THR A 50 17.64 -8.70 21.44
CA THR A 50 17.88 -10.09 21.90
C THR A 50 16.59 -10.81 22.24
N ILE A 51 15.90 -10.42 23.32
CA ILE A 51 14.74 -11.18 23.85
C ILE A 51 13.58 -11.16 22.85
N ALA A 52 13.17 -9.98 22.40
CA ALA A 52 12.01 -9.84 21.53
C ALA A 52 12.29 -10.34 20.10
N ALA A 53 13.50 -10.09 19.57
CA ALA A 53 13.93 -10.62 18.29
C ALA A 53 13.88 -12.15 18.24
N GLU A 54 14.39 -12.85 19.26
CA GLU A 54 14.31 -14.31 19.30
C GLU A 54 12.88 -14.81 19.43
N SER A 55 12.05 -14.16 20.27
CA SER A 55 10.64 -14.51 20.39
C SER A 55 9.90 -14.39 19.06
N GLN A 56 10.11 -13.31 18.31
CA GLN A 56 9.52 -13.11 16.99
C GLN A 56 10.05 -14.12 15.97
N ARG A 57 11.35 -14.42 15.99
CA ARG A 57 11.97 -15.43 15.11
C ARG A 57 11.31 -16.80 15.30
N LEU A 58 11.14 -17.23 16.56
CA LEU A 58 10.47 -18.50 16.89
C LEU A 58 9.02 -18.55 16.43
N ILE A 59 8.27 -17.44 16.54
CA ILE A 59 6.91 -17.37 16.00
C ILE A 59 6.93 -17.44 14.46
N ASN A 60 7.86 -16.73 13.82
CA ASN A 60 7.97 -16.69 12.36
C ASN A 60 8.20 -18.09 11.78
N GLU A 61 8.95 -18.94 12.49
CA GLU A 61 9.19 -20.34 12.12
C GLU A 61 7.93 -21.22 12.17
N THR A 62 6.88 -20.81 12.89
CA THR A 62 5.62 -21.55 12.95
C THR A 62 4.68 -21.28 11.76
N TYR A 63 4.93 -20.23 10.96
CA TYR A 63 4.15 -19.97 9.75
C TYR A 63 4.56 -20.87 8.60
N SER A 64 3.69 -20.98 7.58
CA SER A 64 3.99 -21.74 6.36
C SER A 64 5.17 -21.14 5.59
N ALA A 65 5.92 -21.99 4.86
CA ALA A 65 7.03 -21.56 4.00
C ALA A 65 6.62 -20.49 2.97
N PHE A 66 5.37 -20.51 2.51
CA PHE A 66 4.82 -19.48 1.63
C PHE A 66 4.77 -18.10 2.31
N LEU A 67 4.27 -18.04 3.55
CA LEU A 67 4.20 -16.78 4.31
C LEU A 67 5.58 -16.30 4.76
N GLN A 68 6.48 -17.24 5.09
CA GLN A 68 7.86 -16.91 5.47
C GLN A 68 8.60 -16.11 4.40
N GLY A 69 8.32 -16.35 3.11
CA GLY A 69 8.90 -15.58 2.00
C GLY A 69 8.53 -14.08 1.97
N PHE A 70 7.49 -13.67 2.70
CA PHE A 70 7.04 -12.27 2.80
C PHE A 70 7.35 -11.64 4.15
N MET A 71 7.86 -12.41 5.12
CA MET A 71 8.17 -11.91 6.46
C MET A 71 9.61 -11.40 6.54
N PRO A 72 9.89 -10.45 7.44
CA PRO A 72 11.26 -10.03 7.73
C PRO A 72 12.09 -11.22 8.20
N THR A 73 13.25 -11.43 7.58
CA THR A 73 14.26 -12.36 8.08
C THR A 73 14.93 -11.76 9.31
N LEU A 74 14.48 -12.17 10.49
CA LEU A 74 15.12 -11.81 11.75
C LEU A 74 16.37 -12.67 11.93
N ALA A 75 17.53 -12.03 12.03
CA ALA A 75 18.77 -12.71 12.39
C ALA A 75 18.64 -13.29 13.80
N ARG A 76 19.25 -14.46 14.02
CA ARG A 76 19.35 -15.02 15.37
C ARG A 76 20.27 -14.11 16.20
N PRO A 77 19.85 -13.63 17.38
CA PRO A 77 20.67 -12.76 18.20
C PRO A 77 21.87 -13.51 18.80
N GLU A 78 22.95 -12.77 19.07
CA GLU A 78 24.16 -13.30 19.70
C GLU A 78 23.94 -13.53 21.20
N VAL A 79 23.55 -14.76 21.58
CA VAL A 79 23.28 -15.19 22.96
C VAL A 79 23.55 -16.70 23.12
N ASP A 80 24.13 -17.13 24.24
CA ASP A 80 24.45 -18.55 24.47
C ASP A 80 23.20 -19.39 24.78
N VAL A 81 22.40 -18.90 25.73
CA VAL A 81 21.16 -19.57 26.16
C VAL A 81 20.05 -18.55 26.27
N LEU A 82 18.91 -18.84 25.65
CA LEU A 82 17.69 -18.05 25.79
C LEU A 82 16.50 -18.99 25.96
N GLU A 83 16.04 -19.12 27.21
CA GLU A 83 15.01 -20.09 27.61
C GLU A 83 13.79 -19.42 28.23
N GLY A 84 12.67 -20.13 28.20
CA GLY A 84 11.42 -19.68 28.82
C GLY A 84 10.74 -18.55 28.05
N LEU A 85 11.12 -18.28 26.80
CA LEU A 85 10.43 -17.31 25.95
C LEU A 85 8.96 -17.71 25.71
N THR A 86 8.11 -16.70 25.69
CA THR A 86 6.73 -16.78 25.18
C THR A 86 6.59 -15.81 24.02
N THR A 87 5.47 -15.86 23.30
CA THR A 87 5.16 -14.87 22.27
C THR A 87 5.25 -13.46 22.82
N ALA A 88 6.16 -12.65 22.26
CA ALA A 88 6.36 -11.27 22.63
C ALA A 88 5.49 -10.37 21.75
N ILE A 89 4.73 -9.49 22.40
CA ILE A 89 4.05 -8.37 21.73
C ILE A 89 4.88 -7.14 22.04
N ILE A 90 5.53 -6.58 21.01
CA ILE A 90 6.29 -5.34 21.14
C ILE A 90 5.33 -4.17 20.96
N VAL A 91 5.41 -3.21 21.89
CA VAL A 91 4.74 -1.91 21.77
C VAL A 91 5.83 -0.85 21.77
N ASP A 92 6.04 -0.21 20.63
CA ASP A 92 7.05 0.82 20.43
C ASP A 92 6.43 2.14 19.97
N GLN A 93 7.28 3.06 19.51
CA GLN A 93 6.87 4.37 18.98
C GLN A 93 6.95 4.43 17.46
N GLU A 94 7.21 3.31 16.77
CA GLU A 94 7.25 3.32 15.32
C GLU A 94 5.88 3.70 14.78
N ARG A 95 5.88 4.56 13.76
CA ARG A 95 4.63 4.95 13.13
C ARG A 95 4.05 3.72 12.46
N MET A 96 2.84 3.36 12.88
CA MET A 96 2.02 2.44 12.11
C MET A 96 1.95 2.88 10.66
N GLY A 97 2.02 1.92 9.73
CA GLY A 97 2.20 2.15 8.30
C GLY A 97 1.54 3.44 7.80
N ALA A 98 2.38 4.36 7.31
CA ALA A 98 2.04 5.75 7.01
C ALA A 98 1.07 5.84 5.83
N ASN A 99 -0.20 5.57 6.09
CA ASN A 99 -1.28 5.79 5.16
C ASN A 99 -2.33 6.64 5.86
N ALA A 100 -2.83 7.68 5.20
CA ALA A 100 -3.91 8.52 5.70
C ALA A 100 -5.17 7.72 6.06
N ARG A 101 -5.30 6.50 5.54
CA ARG A 101 -6.39 5.55 5.84
C ARG A 101 -6.14 4.69 7.09
N SER A 102 -4.92 4.65 7.62
CA SER A 102 -4.56 3.97 8.87
C SER A 102 -4.86 4.90 10.05
N THR A 103 -6.07 4.82 10.59
CA THR A 103 -6.52 5.66 11.71
C THR A 103 -6.67 4.83 12.98
N VAL A 104 -6.80 5.48 14.14
CA VAL A 104 -7.13 4.79 15.40
C VAL A 104 -8.38 3.91 15.24
N GLY A 105 -9.38 4.38 14.49
CA GLY A 105 -10.59 3.62 14.22
C GLY A 105 -10.37 2.35 13.40
N THR A 106 -9.41 2.34 12.46
CA THR A 106 -9.07 1.12 11.69
C THR A 106 -8.22 0.15 12.49
N VAL A 107 -7.30 0.66 13.30
CA VAL A 107 -6.37 -0.18 14.08
C VAL A 107 -7.06 -0.89 15.24
N THR A 108 -8.05 -0.23 15.84
CA THR A 108 -8.81 -0.78 16.97
C THR A 108 -10.05 -1.57 16.52
N ASP A 109 -10.28 -1.70 15.21
CA ASP A 109 -11.53 -2.21 14.61
C ASP A 109 -12.82 -1.48 15.02
N ALA A 110 -12.72 -0.36 15.77
CA ALA A 110 -13.87 0.47 16.12
C ALA A 110 -14.63 0.94 14.88
N ASN A 111 -13.92 1.29 13.81
CA ASN A 111 -14.53 1.67 12.54
C ASN A 111 -15.34 0.51 11.91
N ALA A 112 -14.89 -0.74 12.02
CA ALA A 112 -15.65 -1.88 11.50
C ALA A 112 -17.00 -2.03 12.23
N MET A 113 -16.99 -1.88 13.56
CA MET A 113 -18.20 -1.90 14.38
C MET A 113 -19.14 -0.74 14.06
N LEU A 114 -18.59 0.47 13.89
CA LEU A 114 -19.37 1.64 13.49
C LEU A 114 -20.03 1.44 12.13
N ARG A 115 -19.34 0.88 11.13
CA ARG A 115 -19.94 0.59 9.82
C ARG A 115 -21.13 -0.36 9.91
N VAL A 116 -21.07 -1.37 10.79
CA VAL A 116 -22.22 -2.24 11.06
C VAL A 116 -23.37 -1.45 11.67
N LEU A 117 -23.09 -0.61 12.67
CA LEU A 117 -24.10 0.20 13.34
C LEU A 117 -24.78 1.19 12.37
N PHE A 118 -24.00 1.95 11.60
CA PHE A 118 -24.51 2.90 10.61
C PHE A 118 -25.29 2.21 9.48
N SER A 119 -24.90 0.99 9.08
CA SER A 119 -25.69 0.24 8.08
C SER A 119 -27.09 -0.13 8.56
N ARG A 120 -27.29 -0.28 9.87
CA ARG A 120 -28.58 -0.68 10.45
C ARG A 120 -29.42 0.51 10.90
N LEU A 121 -28.77 1.55 11.43
CA LEU A 121 -29.44 2.65 12.13
C LEU A 121 -29.22 4.03 11.46
N GLY A 122 -28.34 4.11 10.46
CA GLY A 122 -28.03 5.37 9.80
C GLY A 122 -29.21 5.92 9.01
N SER A 123 -29.45 7.23 9.16
CA SER A 123 -30.39 8.00 8.34
C SER A 123 -29.63 9.14 7.66
N PRO A 124 -29.60 9.23 6.32
CA PRO A 124 -30.23 8.31 5.38
C PRO A 124 -29.57 6.93 5.35
N HIS A 125 -30.34 5.89 5.01
CA HIS A 125 -29.79 4.56 4.79
C HIS A 125 -29.12 4.50 3.41
N ILE A 126 -27.81 4.26 3.38
CA ILE A 126 -26.99 4.21 2.15
C ILE A 126 -26.54 2.80 1.76
N GLY A 127 -27.00 1.77 2.47
CA GLY A 127 -26.76 0.35 2.15
C GLY A 127 -25.95 -0.42 3.20
N PRO A 128 -25.26 -1.50 2.80
CA PRO A 128 -24.54 -2.41 3.70
C PRO A 128 -23.28 -1.78 4.33
N PRO A 129 -22.62 -2.41 5.32
CA PRO A 129 -21.42 -1.87 5.99
C PRO A 129 -20.27 -1.46 5.06
N ILE A 130 -20.18 -2.03 3.85
CA ILE A 130 -19.18 -1.66 2.85
C ILE A 130 -19.44 -0.26 2.24
N ALA A 131 -20.70 0.19 2.21
CA ALA A 131 -21.08 1.54 1.79
C ALA A 131 -20.47 2.63 2.68
N PHE A 132 -20.14 2.29 3.93
CA PHE A 132 -19.53 3.20 4.92
C PHE A 132 -18.01 3.03 4.99
N SER A 133 -17.41 2.26 4.08
CA SER A 133 -15.95 2.07 4.05
C SER A 133 -15.28 3.13 3.20
N PHE A 134 -14.42 3.93 3.82
CA PHE A 134 -13.52 4.85 3.11
C PHE A 134 -12.30 4.15 2.46
N ASN A 135 -12.21 2.82 2.58
CA ASN A 135 -11.17 2.01 1.94
C ASN A 135 -11.66 1.30 0.66
N VAL A 136 -12.96 1.37 0.36
CA VAL A 136 -13.56 0.67 -0.79
C VAL A 136 -14.27 1.68 -1.68
N PRO A 137 -13.89 1.80 -2.97
CA PRO A 137 -14.57 2.69 -3.89
C PRO A 137 -15.90 2.09 -4.33
N ALA A 138 -16.90 2.94 -4.56
CA ALA A 138 -18.09 2.52 -5.27
C ALA A 138 -17.73 2.06 -6.69
N ARG A 139 -18.26 0.93 -7.13
CA ARG A 139 -18.03 0.40 -8.49
C ARG A 139 -19.35 0.17 -9.20
N LYS A 140 -19.39 0.46 -10.49
CA LYS A 140 -20.49 0.05 -11.36
C LYS A 140 -20.06 -1.16 -12.17
N ALA A 141 -20.91 -2.17 -12.23
CA ALA A 141 -20.67 -3.36 -13.03
C ALA A 141 -21.89 -3.66 -13.91
N SER A 142 -21.60 -4.02 -15.16
CA SER A 142 -22.57 -4.54 -16.12
C SER A 142 -22.03 -5.87 -16.66
N GLY A 143 -22.87 -6.89 -16.73
CA GLY A 143 -22.44 -8.24 -17.12
C GLY A 143 -23.54 -9.29 -16.96
N VAL A 144 -23.15 -10.56 -16.92
CA VAL A 144 -24.07 -11.69 -16.69
C VAL A 144 -23.76 -12.28 -15.32
N MET A 145 -24.68 -12.14 -14.37
CA MET A 145 -24.61 -12.88 -13.10
C MET A 145 -25.21 -14.26 -13.28
N THR A 146 -24.50 -15.29 -12.81
CA THR A 146 -25.04 -16.65 -12.74
C THR A 146 -25.37 -16.95 -11.29
N SER A 147 -26.61 -17.32 -10.99
CA SER A 147 -27.03 -17.73 -9.65
C SER A 147 -26.42 -19.09 -9.28
N ALA A 148 -26.47 -19.44 -7.99
CA ALA A 148 -26.08 -20.77 -7.52
C ALA A 148 -26.96 -21.90 -8.11
N THR A 149 -28.17 -21.58 -8.58
CA THR A 149 -29.07 -22.51 -9.29
C THR A 149 -28.79 -22.60 -10.80
N GLY A 150 -27.77 -21.88 -11.30
CA GLY A 150 -27.38 -21.87 -12.71
C GLY A 150 -28.13 -20.85 -13.58
N GLU A 151 -29.02 -20.05 -12.99
CA GLU A 151 -29.81 -19.05 -13.70
C GLU A 151 -28.94 -17.85 -14.09
N LYS A 152 -28.89 -17.52 -15.38
CA LYS A 152 -28.11 -16.39 -15.90
C LYS A 152 -29.00 -15.15 -16.02
N LYS A 153 -28.65 -14.09 -15.30
CA LYS A 153 -29.31 -12.79 -15.37
C LYS A 153 -28.36 -11.74 -15.90
N ILE A 154 -28.76 -11.06 -16.97
CA ILE A 154 -28.04 -9.87 -17.43
C ILE A 154 -28.30 -8.77 -16.43
N VAL A 155 -27.24 -8.22 -15.89
CA VAL A 155 -27.26 -7.10 -14.96
C VAL A 155 -26.61 -5.91 -15.62
N ARG A 156 -27.29 -4.77 -15.56
CA ARG A 156 -26.83 -3.50 -16.08
C ARG A 156 -26.79 -2.52 -14.92
N ASP A 157 -25.68 -1.80 -14.82
CA ASP A 157 -25.50 -0.70 -13.88
C ASP A 157 -25.68 -1.08 -12.40
N VAL A 158 -25.24 -2.29 -12.01
CA VAL A 158 -25.23 -2.68 -10.60
C VAL A 158 -24.18 -1.84 -9.88
N VAL A 159 -24.62 -1.10 -8.87
CA VAL A 159 -23.73 -0.32 -8.00
C VAL A 159 -23.31 -1.20 -6.82
N TYR A 160 -22.02 -1.52 -6.77
CA TYR A 160 -21.38 -2.02 -5.56
C TYR A 160 -21.05 -0.82 -4.68
N HIS A 161 -21.71 -0.74 -3.54
CA HIS A 161 -21.56 0.37 -2.61
C HIS A 161 -20.14 0.39 -2.02
N GLY A 162 -19.55 1.58 -1.99
CA GLY A 162 -18.28 1.88 -1.34
C GLY A 162 -18.27 3.35 -0.94
N GLY A 163 -17.77 3.66 0.26
CA GLY A 163 -17.75 5.01 0.81
C GLY A 163 -16.54 5.84 0.36
N MET A 164 -15.58 5.23 -0.33
CA MET A 164 -14.39 5.90 -0.81
C MET A 164 -14.70 6.67 -2.10
N CYS A 165 -14.39 7.96 -2.12
CA CYS A 165 -14.37 8.75 -3.35
C CYS A 165 -13.37 8.12 -4.33
N PRO A 166 -13.75 7.76 -5.57
CA PRO A 166 -12.85 7.11 -6.50
C PRO A 166 -11.77 8.06 -7.06
N ASN A 167 -11.96 9.38 -6.96
CA ASN A 167 -11.03 10.36 -7.50
C ASN A 167 -9.86 10.63 -6.52
N CYS A 168 -10.18 11.09 -5.31
CA CYS A 168 -9.15 11.33 -4.28
C CYS A 168 -8.82 10.09 -3.44
N GLU A 169 -9.46 8.95 -3.74
CA GLU A 169 -9.37 7.72 -2.98
C GLU A 169 -9.55 7.92 -1.46
N GLY A 170 -10.46 8.82 -1.07
CA GLY A 170 -10.70 9.15 0.34
C GLY A 170 -9.59 9.95 1.05
N ARG A 171 -8.57 10.44 0.33
CA ARG A 171 -7.51 11.31 0.89
C ARG A 171 -7.91 12.78 0.95
N GLY A 172 -8.94 13.19 0.21
CA GLY A 172 -9.35 14.60 0.07
C GLY A 172 -8.47 15.41 -0.88
N THR A 173 -7.31 14.88 -1.30
CA THR A 173 -6.43 15.43 -2.33
C THR A 173 -6.20 14.39 -3.42
N VAL A 174 -5.95 14.86 -4.64
CA VAL A 174 -5.59 14.01 -5.80
C VAL A 174 -4.14 14.34 -6.14
N SER A 175 -3.30 13.32 -6.25
CA SER A 175 -1.99 13.47 -6.87
C SER A 175 -2.19 13.42 -8.36
N ASP A 176 -2.02 14.56 -9.02
CA ASP A 176 -2.16 14.68 -10.47
C ASP A 176 -0.80 15.04 -11.09
N ILE A 177 -0.67 14.78 -12.38
CA ILE A 177 0.54 15.10 -13.14
C ILE A 177 0.46 16.56 -13.54
N ASP A 178 1.50 17.33 -13.20
CA ASP A 178 1.67 18.67 -13.74
C ASP A 178 2.04 18.58 -15.23
N LEU A 179 1.04 18.73 -16.09
CA LEU A 179 1.20 18.66 -17.54
C LEU A 179 2.21 19.66 -18.10
N SER A 180 2.43 20.79 -17.41
CA SER A 180 3.43 21.79 -17.79
C SER A 180 4.86 21.27 -17.68
N GLN A 181 5.08 20.17 -16.96
CA GLN A 181 6.38 19.47 -16.88
C GLN A 181 6.47 18.32 -17.88
N VAL A 182 5.37 17.95 -18.53
CA VAL A 182 5.29 16.84 -19.49
C VAL A 182 5.43 17.33 -20.93
N PHE A 183 4.81 18.48 -21.26
CA PHE A 183 4.91 19.07 -22.58
C PHE A 183 4.84 20.61 -22.56
N ASP A 184 5.47 21.23 -23.56
CA ASP A 184 5.44 22.65 -23.84
C ASP A 184 4.23 22.97 -24.73
N GLU A 185 3.23 23.62 -24.15
CA GLU A 185 1.99 23.99 -24.82
C GLU A 185 2.19 24.95 -26.01
N THR A 186 3.31 25.66 -26.05
CA THR A 186 3.59 26.67 -27.09
C THR A 186 4.17 26.08 -28.37
N LYS A 187 4.61 24.81 -28.34
CA LYS A 187 5.23 24.11 -29.46
C LYS A 187 4.31 23.07 -30.07
N SER A 188 4.57 22.72 -31.32
CA SER A 188 3.97 21.56 -31.98
C SER A 188 4.74 20.26 -31.67
N LEU A 189 4.15 19.09 -31.98
CA LEU A 189 4.82 17.81 -31.80
C LEU A 189 6.12 17.72 -32.63
N THR A 190 6.10 18.30 -33.83
CA THR A 190 7.28 18.37 -34.72
C THR A 190 8.38 19.29 -34.21
N GLU A 191 8.06 20.26 -33.35
CA GLU A 191 9.04 21.17 -32.72
C GLU A 191 9.57 20.64 -31.38
N GLY A 192 9.18 19.42 -30.99
CA GLY A 192 9.60 18.81 -29.73
C GLY A 192 8.83 19.36 -28.53
N ALA A 193 7.50 19.41 -28.61
CA ALA A 193 6.66 19.79 -27.48
C ALA A 193 6.78 18.83 -26.28
N ILE A 194 7.07 17.55 -26.47
CA ILE A 194 7.12 16.57 -25.37
C ILE A 194 8.46 16.68 -24.63
N MET A 195 8.43 16.97 -23.33
CA MET A 195 9.60 17.16 -22.49
C MET A 195 10.04 15.89 -21.75
N VAL A 196 9.28 14.80 -21.88
CA VAL A 196 9.59 13.49 -21.28
C VAL A 196 10.88 12.92 -21.90
N PRO A 197 11.87 12.49 -21.09
CA PRO A 197 13.09 11.88 -21.59
C PRO A 197 12.81 10.70 -22.55
N GLY A 198 13.44 10.72 -23.73
CA GLY A 198 13.26 9.70 -24.78
C GLY A 198 12.21 10.03 -25.84
N TYR A 199 11.43 11.11 -25.66
CA TYR A 199 10.45 11.59 -26.66
C TYR A 199 11.06 12.70 -27.53
N THR A 200 11.97 12.34 -28.42
CA THR A 200 12.51 13.30 -29.40
C THR A 200 11.53 13.49 -30.55
N ALA A 201 11.45 14.71 -31.11
CA ALA A 201 10.49 15.06 -32.17
C ALA A 201 10.58 14.15 -33.41
N ASP A 202 11.78 13.67 -33.72
CA ASP A 202 12.08 12.74 -34.81
C ASP A 202 12.04 11.26 -34.40
N GLY A 203 11.91 11.00 -33.09
CA GLY A 203 11.98 9.69 -32.45
C GLY A 203 10.72 8.86 -32.64
N TRP A 204 10.88 7.54 -32.50
CA TRP A 204 9.80 6.57 -32.74
C TRP A 204 8.56 6.81 -31.85
N MET A 205 8.76 7.18 -30.59
CA MET A 205 7.68 7.45 -29.63
C MET A 205 6.85 8.68 -29.98
N VAL A 206 7.43 9.70 -30.60
CA VAL A 206 6.68 10.90 -31.04
C VAL A 206 5.98 10.61 -32.38
N ARG A 207 6.60 9.79 -33.24
CA ARG A 207 6.01 9.39 -34.52
C ARG A 207 4.68 8.66 -34.40
N THR A 208 4.48 7.87 -33.35
CA THR A 208 3.16 7.26 -33.10
C THR A 208 2.08 8.31 -32.91
N PHE A 209 2.41 9.48 -32.34
CA PHE A 209 1.47 10.59 -32.24
C PHE A 209 1.28 11.32 -33.56
N THR A 210 2.38 11.68 -34.24
CA THR A 210 2.32 12.49 -35.46
C THR A 210 1.71 11.75 -36.66
N GLU A 211 1.81 10.43 -36.69
CA GLU A 211 1.22 9.59 -37.76
C GLU A 211 -0.13 8.94 -37.37
N SER A 212 -0.65 9.25 -36.18
CA SER A 212 -1.89 8.62 -35.68
C SER A 212 -3.16 9.00 -36.43
N GLY A 213 -3.19 10.20 -37.02
CA GLY A 213 -4.40 10.82 -37.55
C GLY A 213 -5.37 11.34 -36.48
N PHE A 214 -5.04 11.26 -35.19
CA PHE A 214 -5.87 11.77 -34.09
C PHE A 214 -5.54 13.21 -33.69
N VAL A 215 -4.34 13.69 -34.03
CA VAL A 215 -3.85 15.02 -33.68
C VAL A 215 -3.11 15.65 -34.86
N ASP A 216 -3.16 16.98 -34.98
CA ASP A 216 -2.34 17.72 -35.95
C ASP A 216 -0.91 17.92 -35.41
N PRO A 217 0.12 17.31 -36.04
CA PRO A 217 1.49 17.37 -35.54
C PRO A 217 2.18 18.72 -35.70
N GLY A 218 1.72 19.57 -36.63
CA GLY A 218 2.30 20.90 -36.90
C GLY A 218 1.65 22.03 -36.12
N LYS A 219 0.58 21.71 -35.39
CA LYS A 219 -0.18 22.67 -34.59
C LYS A 219 0.38 22.72 -33.16
N PRO A 220 0.58 23.92 -32.57
CA PRO A 220 0.94 24.03 -31.16
C PRO A 220 -0.08 23.35 -30.25
N ILE A 221 0.37 22.67 -29.18
CA ILE A 221 -0.53 21.88 -28.32
C ILE A 221 -1.62 22.75 -27.67
N ARG A 222 -1.33 24.03 -27.34
CA ARG A 222 -2.32 24.97 -26.79
C ARG A 222 -3.54 25.19 -27.70
N ASP A 223 -3.35 25.03 -29.01
CA ASP A 223 -4.39 25.29 -30.00
C ASP A 223 -5.23 24.03 -30.28
N TYR A 224 -4.86 22.88 -29.71
CA TYR A 224 -5.59 21.62 -29.88
C TYR A 224 -7.04 21.77 -29.43
N THR A 225 -7.94 21.18 -30.21
CA THR A 225 -9.35 21.04 -29.79
C THR A 225 -9.43 20.16 -28.55
N ALA A 226 -10.55 20.23 -27.82
CA ALA A 226 -10.76 19.37 -26.66
C ALA A 226 -10.61 17.87 -26.99
N GLN A 227 -11.02 17.46 -28.20
CA GLN A 227 -10.86 16.08 -28.67
C GLN A 227 -9.41 15.74 -28.99
N GLU A 228 -8.70 16.60 -29.73
CA GLU A 228 -7.27 16.40 -30.03
C GLU A 228 -6.44 16.32 -28.74
N ARG A 229 -6.73 17.20 -27.76
CA ARG A 229 -6.06 17.22 -26.47
C ARG A 229 -6.38 15.98 -25.63
N HIS A 230 -7.63 15.51 -25.65
CA HIS A 230 -8.00 14.26 -24.99
C HIS A 230 -7.32 13.05 -25.65
N ASP A 231 -7.31 12.99 -26.98
CA ASP A 231 -6.68 11.89 -27.72
C ASP A 231 -5.16 11.89 -27.51
N PHE A 232 -4.52 13.06 -27.51
CA PHE A 232 -3.10 13.19 -27.20
C PHE A 232 -2.74 12.68 -25.81
N LEU A 233 -3.54 13.01 -24.79
CA LEU A 233 -3.18 12.76 -23.39
C LEU A 233 -3.69 11.43 -22.84
N TYR A 234 -4.91 11.01 -23.19
CA TYR A 234 -5.65 9.98 -22.44
C TYR A 234 -6.34 8.92 -23.31
N LYS A 235 -6.06 8.87 -24.62
CA LYS A 235 -6.72 7.89 -25.50
C LYS A 235 -6.41 6.47 -25.08
N GLU A 236 -7.44 5.63 -25.08
CA GLU A 236 -7.30 4.19 -24.85
C GLU A 236 -6.43 3.53 -25.93
N PRO A 237 -5.71 2.44 -25.57
CA PRO A 237 -4.92 1.65 -26.51
C PRO A 237 -5.70 1.30 -27.80
N THR A 238 -5.31 1.91 -28.90
CA THR A 238 -5.99 1.80 -30.20
C THR A 238 -4.99 1.36 -31.27
N LYS A 239 -5.33 0.34 -32.06
CA LYS A 239 -4.46 -0.11 -33.16
C LYS A 239 -4.48 0.91 -34.30
N ILE A 240 -3.30 1.39 -34.68
CA ILE A 240 -3.08 2.28 -35.82
C ILE A 240 -2.03 1.68 -36.77
N LYS A 241 -1.94 2.24 -37.98
CA LYS A 241 -0.86 1.95 -38.93
C LYS A 241 0.05 3.16 -39.04
N ALA A 242 1.25 3.06 -38.47
CA ALA A 242 2.33 4.03 -38.66
C ALA A 242 3.33 3.45 -39.67
N LYS A 243 3.57 4.13 -40.79
CA LYS A 243 4.35 3.66 -41.96
C LYS A 243 4.22 2.16 -42.32
N GLY A 244 2.99 1.65 -42.32
CA GLY A 244 2.72 0.26 -42.75
C GLY A 244 2.99 -0.81 -41.68
N ILE A 245 3.42 -0.41 -40.48
CA ILE A 245 3.55 -1.30 -39.32
C ILE A 245 2.33 -1.11 -38.42
N ASN A 246 1.73 -2.22 -37.96
CA ASN A 246 0.67 -2.17 -36.97
C ASN A 246 1.27 -1.85 -35.61
N VAL A 247 0.91 -0.70 -35.05
CA VAL A 247 1.34 -0.26 -33.72
C VAL A 247 0.13 0.11 -32.87
N THR A 248 0.29 0.07 -31.56
CA THR A 248 -0.75 0.52 -30.62
C THR A 248 -0.47 1.96 -30.25
N TYR A 249 -1.41 2.84 -30.55
CA TYR A 249 -1.44 4.21 -30.04
C TYR A 249 -2.01 4.21 -28.62
N GLU A 250 -1.37 4.93 -27.71
CA GLU A 250 -1.87 5.21 -26.36
C GLU A 250 -1.59 6.68 -26.06
N GLY A 251 -2.46 7.30 -25.25
CA GLY A 251 -2.24 8.67 -24.79
C GLY A 251 -0.89 8.83 -24.06
N LEU A 252 -0.36 10.05 -24.07
CA LEU A 252 0.94 10.37 -23.45
C LEU A 252 0.95 10.10 -21.93
N ILE A 253 -0.19 10.21 -21.26
CA ILE A 253 -0.32 9.94 -19.83
C ILE A 253 -0.77 8.49 -19.63
N PRO A 254 0.10 7.60 -19.10
CA PRO A 254 -0.27 6.23 -18.81
C PRO A 254 -1.32 6.16 -17.69
N LYS A 255 -2.17 5.14 -17.71
CA LYS A 255 -3.18 4.85 -16.69
C LYS A 255 -2.67 4.02 -15.53
#